data_AF-A0A396HKE0-F1
#
_entry.id   AF-A0A396HKE0-F1
#
_cell.length_a   1.000
_cell.length_b   1.000
_cell.length_c   1.000
_cell.angle_alpha   90.00
_cell.angle_beta   90.00
_cell.angle_gamma   90.00
#
_symmetry.space_group_name_H-M   'P 1'
#
loop_
_entity.id
_entity.type
_entity.pdbx_description
1 polymer ?
#
loop_
_entity_poly.entity_id
_entity_poly.type
_entity_poly.pdbx_seq_one_letter_code
_entity_poly.pdbx_strand_id
1 'polypeptide(L)'
;MPHQNLTHYIFQIGSTEWVEENREILASRTVAYLNVDSAVGGPGFRASATPQLEELIIKATQKVKDPDNSSQSIYDSWTDSNSSPQFGRLGGRVSDYAPFLQHVGIPAADIAFGKGYPVYHSQYDDFVWMTKFGDPVFQRHVAAASVWGLVALWLADEEFLPFNYSSYAKELQLSMESLKNEISNEDIINLSPMYKSIKELEKAATKINEQIKVCIKYLNTWPLIII
;
A
#
# COMPACT_ATOMS: atom_id res chain seq x y z
N MET A 1 -19.18 -0.78 -29.31
CA MET A 1 -18.92 -0.46 -27.89
C MET A 1 -18.22 -1.66 -27.30
N PRO A 2 -16.98 -1.54 -26.78
CA PRO A 2 -16.37 -2.66 -26.10
C PRO A 2 -17.10 -2.87 -24.78
N HIS A 3 -17.48 -4.11 -24.50
CA HIS A 3 -18.00 -4.54 -23.21
C HIS A 3 -16.98 -4.18 -22.13
N GLN A 4 -17.23 -3.11 -21.36
CA GLN A 4 -16.58 -2.95 -20.06
C GLN A 4 -16.99 -4.17 -19.23
N ASN A 5 -16.00 -4.92 -18.74
CA ASN A 5 -16.20 -6.11 -17.91
C ASN A 5 -17.02 -5.74 -16.67
N LEU A 6 -18.32 -6.04 -16.70
CA LEU A 6 -19.28 -5.80 -15.62
C LEU A 6 -18.95 -6.58 -14.33
N THR A 7 -18.01 -7.52 -14.38
CA THR A 7 -17.63 -8.40 -13.26
C THR A 7 -16.87 -7.70 -12.13
N HIS A 8 -16.18 -6.59 -12.40
CA HIS A 8 -15.57 -5.79 -11.32
C HIS A 8 -16.63 -5.01 -10.52
N TYR A 9 -17.62 -4.43 -11.22
CA TYR A 9 -18.66 -3.60 -10.60
C TYR A 9 -19.67 -4.37 -9.74
N ILE A 10 -19.81 -5.68 -9.98
CA ILE A 10 -20.62 -6.55 -9.13
C ILE A 10 -19.67 -7.23 -8.14
N PHE A 11 -19.57 -6.65 -6.95
CA PHE A 11 -19.00 -7.28 -5.75
C PHE A 11 -17.60 -7.91 -5.88
N GLN A 12 -16.71 -7.39 -6.75
CA GLN A 12 -15.35 -7.94 -6.91
C GLN A 12 -15.36 -9.46 -7.22
N ILE A 13 -16.40 -9.95 -7.90
CA ILE A 13 -16.57 -11.39 -8.16
C ILE A 13 -15.35 -11.89 -8.93
N GLY A 14 -14.86 -11.13 -9.91
CA GLY A 14 -13.70 -11.55 -10.71
C GLY A 14 -12.45 -11.84 -9.87
N SER A 15 -12.03 -10.89 -9.04
CA SER A 15 -10.84 -11.05 -8.19
C SER A 15 -11.08 -12.08 -7.08
N THR A 16 -12.28 -12.15 -6.52
CA THR A 16 -12.64 -13.11 -5.47
C THR A 16 -12.58 -14.55 -5.97
N GLU A 17 -13.30 -14.88 -7.04
CA GLU A 17 -13.34 -16.23 -7.60
C GLU A 17 -11.95 -16.66 -8.07
N TRP A 18 -11.16 -15.73 -8.64
CA TRP A 18 -9.79 -16.03 -9.05
C TRP A 18 -8.88 -16.35 -7.85
N VAL A 19 -9.02 -15.61 -6.75
CA VAL A 19 -8.28 -15.88 -5.51
C VAL A 19 -8.71 -17.21 -4.89
N GLU A 20 -10.01 -17.55 -4.91
CA GLU A 20 -10.52 -18.82 -4.41
C GLU A 20 -9.97 -20.01 -5.21
N GLU A 21 -10.00 -19.93 -6.54
CA GLU A 21 -9.47 -20.95 -7.44
C GLU A 21 -7.95 -21.15 -7.25
N ASN A 22 -7.20 -20.07 -6.99
CA ASN A 22 -5.74 -20.07 -6.95
C ASN A 22 -5.17 -19.96 -5.52
N ARG A 23 -5.97 -20.21 -4.48
CA ARG A 23 -5.61 -19.92 -3.09
C ARG A 23 -4.27 -20.51 -2.65
N GLU A 24 -4.01 -21.77 -2.97
CA GLU A 24 -2.79 -22.46 -2.55
C GLU A 24 -1.52 -21.89 -3.18
N ILE A 25 -1.57 -21.58 -4.48
CA ILE A 25 -0.42 -21.01 -5.18
C ILE A 25 -0.19 -19.56 -4.75
N LEU A 26 -1.26 -18.80 -4.52
CA LEU A 26 -1.17 -17.42 -4.06
C LEU A 26 -0.61 -17.31 -2.65
N ALA A 27 -1.10 -18.12 -1.71
CA ALA A 27 -0.62 -18.14 -0.34
C ALA A 27 0.87 -18.54 -0.22
N SER A 28 1.37 -19.34 -1.17
CA SER A 28 2.74 -19.85 -1.12
C SER A 28 3.76 -19.03 -1.93
N ARG A 29 3.32 -18.21 -2.89
CA ARG A 29 4.24 -17.56 -3.86
C ARG A 29 4.07 -16.06 -3.99
N THR A 30 2.92 -15.49 -3.63
CA THR A 30 2.67 -14.07 -3.86
C THR A 30 3.35 -13.22 -2.80
N VAL A 31 4.23 -12.32 -3.23
CA VAL A 31 4.92 -11.36 -2.35
C VAL A 31 3.96 -10.27 -1.87
N ALA A 32 3.27 -9.61 -2.81
CA ALA A 32 2.31 -8.56 -2.52
C ALA A 32 1.30 -8.40 -3.67
N TYR A 33 0.15 -7.79 -3.39
CA TYR A 33 -0.87 -7.39 -4.35
C TYR A 33 -0.90 -5.87 -4.50
N LEU A 34 -0.74 -5.38 -5.73
CA LEU A 34 -0.63 -3.97 -6.06
C LEU A 34 -1.90 -3.53 -6.81
N ASN A 35 -2.83 -2.89 -6.10
CA ASN A 35 -4.17 -2.58 -6.60
C ASN A 35 -4.28 -1.20 -7.26
N VAL A 36 -4.78 -1.14 -8.50
CA VAL A 36 -5.14 0.12 -9.15
C VAL A 36 -6.53 0.02 -9.76
N ASP A 37 -7.52 0.56 -9.04
CA ASP A 37 -8.89 0.69 -9.53
C ASP A 37 -9.05 2.02 -10.29
N SER A 38 -9.01 3.14 -9.56
CA SER A 38 -9.01 4.49 -10.12
C SER A 38 -7.72 5.22 -9.79
N ALA A 39 -6.83 5.39 -10.78
CA ALA A 39 -5.51 6.00 -10.59
C ALA A 39 -5.57 7.50 -10.25
N VAL A 40 -6.50 8.24 -10.85
CA VAL A 40 -6.63 9.70 -10.68
C VAL A 40 -8.10 10.11 -10.63
N GLY A 41 -8.50 10.75 -9.53
CA GLY A 41 -9.76 11.48 -9.41
C GLY A 41 -9.58 13.00 -9.28
N GLY A 42 -8.34 13.49 -9.20
CA GLY A 42 -8.02 14.89 -8.98
C GLY A 42 -6.64 15.08 -8.35
N PRO A 43 -6.31 16.28 -7.83
CA PRO A 43 -5.02 16.54 -7.19
C PRO A 43 -4.88 15.87 -5.81
N GLY A 44 -3.64 15.77 -5.35
CA GLY A 44 -3.27 15.25 -4.01
C GLY A 44 -3.08 13.73 -3.97
N PHE A 45 -1.88 13.31 -3.60
CA PHE A 45 -1.51 11.89 -3.49
C PHE A 45 -2.17 11.23 -2.28
N ARG A 46 -2.56 9.96 -2.43
CA ARG A 46 -2.99 9.10 -1.31
C ARG A 46 -2.48 7.67 -1.52
N ALA A 47 -2.20 7.00 -0.41
CA ALA A 47 -1.89 5.58 -0.38
C ALA A 47 -2.63 4.90 0.78
N SER A 48 -3.14 3.70 0.53
CA SER A 48 -3.60 2.77 1.56
C SER A 48 -2.79 1.48 1.41
N ALA A 49 -2.27 0.95 2.50
CA ALA A 49 -1.42 -0.23 2.43
C ALA A 49 -1.42 -1.00 3.75
N THR A 50 -0.96 -2.25 3.68
CA THR A 50 -0.52 -2.99 4.86
C THR A 50 0.77 -2.37 5.41
N PRO A 51 0.94 -2.23 6.74
CA PRO A 51 2.02 -1.42 7.35
C PRO A 51 3.44 -1.72 6.88
N GLN A 52 3.72 -2.98 6.55
CA GLN A 52 5.04 -3.43 6.09
C GLN A 52 5.45 -2.86 4.72
N LEU A 53 4.51 -2.35 3.91
CA LEU A 53 4.77 -1.75 2.60
C LEU A 53 4.93 -0.22 2.65
N GLU A 54 4.62 0.43 3.77
CA GLU A 54 4.56 1.89 3.85
C GLU A 54 5.90 2.55 3.56
N GLU A 55 6.99 2.04 4.14
CA GLU A 55 8.32 2.60 3.94
C GLU A 55 8.77 2.48 2.48
N LEU A 56 8.39 1.38 1.81
CA LEU A 56 8.67 1.20 0.39
C LEU A 56 7.94 2.25 -0.46
N ILE A 57 6.67 2.48 -0.19
CA ILE A 57 5.86 3.48 -0.89
C ILE A 57 6.41 4.88 -0.64
N ILE A 58 6.81 5.19 0.60
CA ILE A 58 7.49 6.46 0.94
C ILE A 58 8.77 6.64 0.11
N LYS A 59 9.60 5.60 0.01
CA LYS A 59 10.82 5.66 -0.82
C LYS A 59 10.49 5.92 -2.29
N ALA A 60 9.42 5.32 -2.80
CA ALA A 60 9.00 5.51 -4.18
C ALA A 60 8.53 6.95 -4.43
N THR A 61 7.73 7.52 -3.53
CA THR A 61 7.23 8.90 -3.65
C THR A 61 8.34 9.95 -3.53
N GLN A 62 9.44 9.65 -2.82
CA GLN A 62 10.63 10.51 -2.79
C GLN A 62 11.40 10.53 -4.13
N LYS A 63 11.23 9.52 -4.99
CA LYS A 63 11.91 9.41 -6.30
C LYS A 63 11.11 10.02 -7.45
N VAL A 64 9.83 10.31 -7.23
CA VAL A 64 8.93 10.82 -8.27
C VAL A 64 8.61 12.29 -7.97
N LYS A 65 8.73 13.16 -8.98
CA LYS A 65 8.34 14.57 -8.86
C LYS A 65 6.83 14.70 -8.69
N ASP A 66 6.40 15.65 -7.89
CA ASP A 66 4.98 15.97 -7.81
C ASP A 66 4.51 16.55 -9.15
N PRO A 67 3.43 16.00 -9.75
CA PRO A 67 2.92 16.47 -11.05
C PRO A 67 2.33 17.88 -10.98
N ASP A 68 1.82 18.30 -9.82
CA ASP A 68 1.20 19.60 -9.58
C ASP A 68 2.21 20.63 -9.02
N ASN A 69 3.35 20.17 -8.52
CA ASN A 69 4.47 21.01 -8.10
C ASN A 69 5.85 20.40 -8.43
N SER A 70 6.38 20.72 -9.61
CA SER A 70 7.65 20.15 -10.09
C SER A 70 8.91 20.52 -9.27
N SER A 71 8.78 21.43 -8.30
CA SER A 71 9.89 21.80 -7.38
C SER A 71 10.08 20.81 -6.24
N GLN A 72 9.13 19.88 -6.06
CA GLN A 72 9.06 18.95 -4.94
C GLN A 72 8.88 17.51 -5.44
N SER A 73 9.22 16.54 -4.59
CA SER A 73 8.79 15.16 -4.78
C SER A 73 7.34 14.98 -4.34
N ILE A 74 6.68 13.90 -4.79
CA ILE A 74 5.35 13.53 -4.28
C ILE A 74 5.38 13.42 -2.75
N TYR A 75 6.48 12.88 -2.19
CA TYR A 75 6.66 12.80 -0.75
C TYR A 75 6.57 14.18 -0.08
N ASP A 76 7.33 15.16 -0.59
CA ASP A 76 7.39 16.51 0.01
C ASP A 76 6.02 17.21 -0.05
N SER A 77 5.27 17.03 -1.13
CA SER A 77 3.92 17.58 -1.28
C SER A 77 2.85 16.78 -0.53
N TRP A 78 3.09 15.49 -0.27
CA TRP A 78 2.18 14.66 0.53
C TRP A 78 2.33 14.92 2.04
N THR A 79 3.53 15.28 2.48
CA THR A 79 3.81 15.68 3.87
C THR A 79 3.70 17.20 4.00
N ASP A 80 2.50 17.73 4.30
CA ASP A 80 2.38 19.14 4.68
C ASP A 80 3.28 19.41 5.89
N SER A 81 4.24 20.33 5.69
CA SER A 81 5.33 20.96 6.49
C SER A 81 5.78 20.45 7.87
N ASN A 82 5.06 19.55 8.56
CA ASN A 82 5.39 19.02 9.90
C ASN A 82 4.74 17.65 10.20
N SER A 83 4.13 16.98 9.22
CA SER A 83 3.41 15.73 9.44
C SER A 83 4.03 14.56 8.67
N SER A 84 4.04 13.38 9.28
CA SER A 84 4.38 12.14 8.56
C SER A 84 3.28 11.80 7.55
N PRO A 85 3.61 11.12 6.44
CA PRO A 85 2.61 10.64 5.50
C PRO A 85 1.52 9.84 6.20
N GLN A 86 0.26 10.17 5.91
CA GLN A 86 -0.89 9.47 6.47
C GLN A 86 -1.35 8.40 5.49
N PHE A 87 -1.10 7.13 5.84
CA PHE A 87 -1.60 5.99 5.10
C PHE A 87 -3.02 5.65 5.51
N GLY A 88 -3.86 5.30 4.53
CA GLY A 88 -5.11 4.61 4.80
C GLY A 88 -4.88 3.14 5.12
N ARG A 89 -5.84 2.52 5.82
CA ARG A 89 -5.88 1.06 6.04
C ARG A 89 -6.81 0.41 5.01
N LEU A 90 -6.34 -0.68 4.43
CA LEU A 90 -7.12 -1.49 3.50
C LEU A 90 -8.22 -2.23 4.27
N GLY A 91 -9.47 -2.05 3.84
CA GLY A 91 -10.66 -2.56 4.54
C GLY A 91 -11.73 -1.49 4.77
N GLY A 92 -11.38 -0.20 4.71
CA GLY A 92 -12.36 0.90 4.75
C GLY A 92 -13.07 1.15 3.40
N ARG A 93 -12.59 0.54 2.32
CA ARG A 93 -13.14 0.64 0.97
C ARG A 93 -13.20 -0.73 0.32
N VAL A 94 -14.07 -0.85 -0.67
CA VAL A 94 -14.33 -2.07 -1.43
C VAL A 94 -13.56 -1.93 -2.75
N SER A 95 -12.44 -2.64 -2.91
CA SER A 95 -11.73 -2.83 -4.19
C SER A 95 -11.04 -4.21 -4.22
N ASP A 96 -10.46 -4.61 -5.36
CA ASP A 96 -9.98 -5.96 -5.63
C ASP A 96 -8.87 -6.49 -4.71
N TYR A 97 -8.26 -5.63 -3.87
CA TYR A 97 -7.31 -6.08 -2.84
C TYR A 97 -7.95 -6.92 -1.72
N ALA A 98 -9.27 -6.85 -1.54
CA ALA A 98 -9.95 -7.48 -0.40
C ALA A 98 -9.75 -9.00 -0.32
N PRO A 99 -10.01 -9.81 -1.37
CA PRO A 99 -9.77 -11.25 -1.31
C PRO A 99 -8.28 -11.60 -1.12
N PHE A 100 -7.35 -10.82 -1.69
CA PHE A 100 -5.92 -11.05 -1.49
C PHE A 100 -5.51 -10.85 -0.03
N LEU A 101 -5.89 -9.72 0.56
CA LEU A 101 -5.49 -9.36 1.92
C LEU A 101 -6.31 -10.08 2.99
N GLN A 102 -7.63 -9.99 2.93
CA GLN A 102 -8.52 -10.40 4.03
C GLN A 102 -8.80 -11.91 4.00
N HIS A 103 -8.77 -12.54 2.82
CA HIS A 103 -9.05 -13.98 2.70
C HIS A 103 -7.77 -14.83 2.68
N VAL A 104 -6.70 -14.40 2.00
CA VAL A 104 -5.46 -15.19 1.83
C VAL A 104 -4.27 -14.62 2.61
N GLY A 105 -4.35 -13.39 3.13
CA GLY A 105 -3.28 -12.80 3.97
C GLY A 105 -2.10 -12.22 3.18
N ILE A 106 -2.31 -11.87 1.91
CA ILE A 106 -1.28 -11.30 1.04
C ILE A 106 -1.13 -9.79 1.34
N PRO A 107 0.10 -9.28 1.57
CA PRO A 107 0.37 -7.85 1.71
C PRO A 107 -0.20 -7.08 0.52
N ALA A 108 -0.82 -5.93 0.75
CA ALA A 108 -1.47 -5.19 -0.34
C ALA A 108 -1.27 -3.69 -0.23
N ALA A 109 -1.35 -3.01 -1.38
CA ALA A 109 -1.33 -1.57 -1.51
C ALA A 109 -2.39 -1.10 -2.51
N ASP A 110 -2.86 0.13 -2.32
CA ASP A 110 -3.76 0.89 -3.21
C ASP A 110 -3.29 2.35 -3.20
N ILE A 111 -2.93 2.89 -4.38
CA ILE A 111 -2.28 4.19 -4.55
C ILE A 111 -2.99 4.94 -5.66
N ALA A 112 -3.33 6.20 -5.38
CA ALA A 112 -4.05 7.04 -6.32
C ALA A 112 -3.79 8.53 -6.06
N PHE A 113 -4.19 9.36 -7.02
CA PHE A 113 -4.36 10.81 -6.84
C PHE A 113 -5.84 11.16 -6.68
N GLY A 114 -6.16 12.09 -5.79
CA GLY A 114 -7.52 12.55 -5.47
C GLY A 114 -8.23 11.68 -4.42
N LYS A 115 -9.17 12.30 -3.69
CA LYS A 115 -9.96 11.64 -2.62
C LYS A 115 -11.38 11.23 -3.07
N GLY A 116 -11.67 11.35 -4.36
CA GLY A 116 -12.98 11.15 -4.98
C GLY A 116 -13.18 12.16 -6.11
N TYR A 117 -14.20 11.97 -6.94
CA TYR A 117 -14.49 12.85 -8.07
C TYR A 117 -16.00 12.93 -8.37
N PRO A 118 -16.49 14.06 -8.88
CA PRO A 118 -17.93 14.37 -8.90
C PRO A 118 -18.75 13.53 -9.88
N VAL A 119 -18.12 12.90 -10.86
CA VAL A 119 -18.80 12.10 -11.89
C VAL A 119 -18.73 10.60 -11.63
N TYR A 120 -18.18 10.17 -10.49
CA TYR A 120 -18.03 8.76 -10.12
C TYR A 120 -19.35 7.99 -10.26
N HIS A 121 -19.31 6.83 -10.92
CA HIS A 121 -20.48 5.96 -11.17
C HIS A 121 -21.64 6.66 -11.91
N SER A 122 -21.34 7.69 -12.70
CA SER A 122 -22.32 8.37 -13.55
C SER A 122 -21.99 8.18 -15.03
N GLN A 123 -22.93 8.52 -15.91
CA GLN A 123 -22.69 8.54 -17.36
C GLN A 123 -21.66 9.60 -17.80
N TYR A 124 -21.28 10.51 -16.89
CA TYR A 124 -20.26 11.53 -17.13
C TYR A 124 -18.85 11.07 -16.72
N ASP A 125 -18.71 9.85 -16.20
CA ASP A 125 -17.41 9.21 -15.96
C ASP A 125 -16.83 8.71 -17.29
N ASP A 126 -16.35 9.65 -18.08
CA ASP A 126 -15.87 9.40 -19.43
C ASP A 126 -14.50 10.05 -19.71
N PHE A 127 -13.94 9.70 -20.86
CA PHE A 127 -12.66 10.25 -21.31
C PHE A 127 -12.69 11.77 -21.49
N VAL A 128 -13.85 12.35 -21.79
CA VAL A 128 -14.01 13.80 -21.97
C VAL A 128 -13.85 14.51 -20.63
N TRP A 129 -14.45 13.99 -19.56
CA TRP A 129 -14.25 14.51 -18.21
C TRP A 129 -12.79 14.41 -17.79
N MET A 130 -12.14 13.26 -18.05
CA MET A 130 -10.75 13.06 -17.67
C MET A 130 -9.82 14.04 -18.37
N THR A 131 -9.95 14.20 -19.69
CA THR A 131 -9.09 15.10 -20.48
C THR A 131 -9.38 16.58 -20.32
N LYS A 132 -10.54 16.96 -19.77
CA LYS A 132 -10.89 18.37 -19.51
C LYS A 132 -10.67 18.79 -18.07
N PHE A 133 -10.89 17.88 -17.10
CA PHE A 133 -10.98 18.24 -15.69
C PHE A 133 -10.14 17.33 -14.78
N GLY A 134 -10.17 16.01 -14.99
CA GLY A 134 -9.49 15.07 -14.11
C GLY A 134 -7.96 15.17 -14.17
N ASP A 135 -7.41 15.01 -15.36
CA ASP A 135 -5.97 15.10 -15.64
C ASP A 135 -5.70 15.51 -17.10
N PRO A 136 -5.87 16.81 -17.44
CA PRO A 136 -5.88 17.26 -18.83
C PRO A 136 -4.65 16.92 -19.67
N VAL A 137 -3.50 16.72 -19.02
CA VAL A 137 -2.22 16.36 -19.66
C VAL A 137 -1.67 15.03 -19.18
N PHE A 138 -2.48 14.23 -18.47
CA PHE A 138 -2.13 12.90 -17.93
C PHE A 138 -0.89 12.85 -17.01
N GLN A 139 -0.45 13.99 -16.49
CA GLN A 139 0.77 14.06 -15.68
C GLN A 139 0.60 13.36 -14.33
N ARG A 140 -0.61 13.38 -13.74
CA ARG A 140 -0.89 12.65 -12.49
C ARG A 140 -0.93 11.15 -12.74
N HIS A 141 -1.46 10.71 -13.88
CA HIS A 141 -1.40 9.31 -14.28
C HIS A 141 0.04 8.83 -14.46
N VAL A 142 0.88 9.62 -15.12
CA VAL A 142 2.33 9.32 -15.26
C VAL A 142 3.01 9.25 -13.89
N ALA A 143 2.72 10.19 -13.00
CA ALA A 143 3.26 10.18 -11.63
C ALA A 143 2.81 8.95 -10.84
N ALA A 144 1.52 8.59 -10.87
CA ALA A 144 0.99 7.40 -10.22
C ALA A 144 1.62 6.11 -10.77
N ALA A 145 1.71 5.99 -12.10
CA ALA A 145 2.36 4.86 -12.76
C ALA A 145 3.84 4.75 -12.39
N SER A 146 4.54 5.88 -12.23
CA SER A 146 5.94 5.90 -11.81
C SER A 146 6.13 5.37 -10.39
N VAL A 147 5.24 5.74 -9.45
CA VAL A 147 5.27 5.21 -8.08
C VAL A 147 4.98 3.71 -8.08
N TRP A 148 3.94 3.27 -8.78
CA TRP A 148 3.63 1.84 -8.92
C TRP A 148 4.77 1.04 -9.54
N GLY A 149 5.38 1.56 -10.60
CA GLY A 149 6.51 0.94 -11.28
C GLY A 149 7.71 0.75 -10.36
N LEU A 150 8.05 1.76 -9.55
CA LEU A 150 9.14 1.66 -8.57
C LEU A 150 8.82 0.65 -7.46
N VAL A 151 7.60 0.66 -6.92
CA VAL A 151 7.18 -0.30 -5.90
C VAL A 151 7.23 -1.73 -6.45
N ALA A 152 6.70 -1.96 -7.65
CA ALA A 152 6.72 -3.26 -8.30
C ALA A 152 8.15 -3.74 -8.60
N LEU A 153 9.00 -2.85 -9.13
CA LEU A 153 10.39 -3.14 -9.44
C LEU A 153 11.16 -3.57 -8.19
N TRP A 154 11.05 -2.81 -7.10
CA TRP A 154 11.76 -3.14 -5.87
C TRP A 154 11.22 -4.40 -5.18
N LEU A 155 9.92 -4.71 -5.30
CA LEU A 155 9.39 -5.97 -4.80
C LEU A 155 9.84 -7.19 -5.62
N ALA A 156 10.12 -6.99 -6.91
CA ALA A 156 10.54 -8.06 -7.81
C ALA A 156 12.06 -8.33 -7.79
N ASP A 157 12.88 -7.28 -7.63
CA ASP A 157 14.32 -7.35 -7.88
C ASP A 157 15.19 -7.25 -6.61
N GLU A 158 14.68 -6.74 -5.49
CA GLU A 158 15.50 -6.60 -4.28
C GLU A 158 15.84 -7.96 -3.68
N GLU A 159 17.13 -8.17 -3.38
CA GLU A 159 17.65 -9.39 -2.75
C GLU A 159 16.96 -9.67 -1.40
N PHE A 160 16.66 -8.61 -0.64
CA PHE A 160 15.86 -8.68 0.57
C PHE A 160 14.55 -7.95 0.32
N LEU A 161 13.44 -8.65 0.49
CA LEU A 161 12.12 -8.03 0.39
C LEU A 161 12.05 -6.79 1.29
N PRO A 162 11.73 -5.60 0.75
CA PRO A 162 11.79 -4.33 1.46
C PRO A 162 10.59 -4.12 2.40
N PHE A 163 10.22 -5.16 3.16
CA PHE A 163 9.16 -5.13 4.16
C PHE A 163 9.67 -4.60 5.50
N ASN A 164 8.93 -3.67 6.09
CA ASN A 164 9.21 -3.17 7.43
C ASN A 164 8.18 -3.67 8.46
N TYR A 165 8.49 -4.79 9.12
CA TYR A 165 7.64 -5.32 10.18
C TYR A 165 7.71 -4.52 11.50
N SER A 166 8.67 -3.62 11.68
CA SER A 166 8.67 -2.69 12.82
C SER A 166 7.51 -1.69 12.70
N SER A 167 7.20 -1.22 11.49
CA SER A 167 6.00 -0.41 11.23
C SER A 167 4.72 -1.19 11.53
N TYR A 168 4.68 -2.48 11.21
CA TYR A 168 3.55 -3.35 11.54
C TYR A 168 3.36 -3.50 13.06
N ALA A 169 4.44 -3.77 13.80
CA ALA A 169 4.37 -3.86 15.25
C ALA A 169 3.86 -2.55 15.87
N LYS A 170 4.34 -1.40 15.36
CA LYS A 170 3.87 -0.08 15.81
C LYS A 170 2.39 0.14 15.51
N GLU A 171 1.90 -0.24 14.33
CA GLU A 171 0.47 -0.13 13.99
C GLU A 171 -0.41 -0.97 14.92
N LEU A 172 0.05 -2.18 15.27
CA LEU A 172 -0.65 -3.03 16.24
C LEU A 172 -0.67 -2.41 17.64
N GLN A 173 0.41 -1.73 18.06
CA GLN A 173 0.43 -0.98 19.32
C GLN A 173 -0.61 0.15 19.30
N LEU A 174 -0.68 0.94 18.23
CA LEU A 174 -1.68 2.01 18.09
C LEU A 174 -3.11 1.46 18.09
N SER A 175 -3.34 0.35 17.39
CA SER A 175 -4.64 -0.35 17.38
C SER A 175 -5.03 -0.85 18.78
N MET A 176 -4.04 -1.38 19.52
CA MET A 176 -4.21 -1.84 20.90
C MET A 176 -4.53 -0.70 21.87
N GLU A 177 -3.92 0.47 21.67
CA GLU A 177 -4.23 1.69 22.44
C GLU A 177 -5.65 2.20 22.14
N SER A 178 -6.06 2.19 20.86
CA SER A 178 -7.43 2.53 20.47
C SER A 178 -8.44 1.59 21.12
N LEU A 179 -8.21 0.27 21.02
CA LEU A 179 -9.08 -0.73 21.64
C LEU A 179 -9.17 -0.55 23.15
N LYS A 180 -8.05 -0.28 23.83
CA LYS A 180 -8.04 -0.03 25.27
C LYS A 180 -8.92 1.17 25.65
N ASN A 181 -8.90 2.22 24.84
CA ASN A 181 -9.73 3.41 25.07
C ASN A 181 -11.21 3.13 24.82
N GLU A 182 -11.56 2.26 23.87
CA GLU A 182 -12.94 1.87 23.60
C GLU A 182 -13.53 0.99 24.71
N ILE A 183 -12.73 0.07 25.26
CA ILE A 183 -13.18 -0.86 26.31
C ILE A 183 -12.90 -0.37 27.73
N SER A 184 -12.51 0.88 27.93
CA SER A 184 -12.05 1.40 29.23
C SER A 184 -13.09 1.34 30.36
N ASN A 185 -14.36 1.07 30.02
CA ASN A 185 -15.47 0.88 30.97
C ASN A 185 -15.73 -0.61 31.29
N GLU A 186 -14.97 -1.54 30.70
CA GLU A 186 -15.12 -2.98 30.86
C GLU A 186 -13.88 -3.58 31.54
N ASP A 187 -13.82 -3.52 32.88
CA ASP A 187 -12.72 -4.04 33.70
C ASP A 187 -12.50 -5.58 33.62
N ILE A 188 -13.28 -6.28 32.79
CA ILE A 188 -13.30 -7.74 32.69
C ILE A 188 -12.25 -8.25 31.68
N ILE A 189 -11.83 -7.42 30.72
CA ILE A 189 -10.99 -7.86 29.60
C ILE A 189 -9.50 -7.66 29.88
N ASN A 190 -8.76 -8.77 30.02
CA ASN A 190 -7.31 -8.72 30.21
C ASN A 190 -6.56 -8.63 28.86
N LEU A 191 -6.02 -7.44 28.54
CA LEU A 191 -5.26 -7.18 27.31
C LEU A 191 -3.77 -7.56 27.39
N SER A 192 -3.28 -7.99 28.57
CA SER A 192 -1.86 -8.32 28.78
C SER A 192 -1.29 -9.33 27.77
N PRO A 193 -2.02 -10.40 27.37
CA PRO A 193 -1.54 -11.33 26.35
C PRO A 193 -1.30 -10.69 24.98
N MET A 194 -2.16 -9.73 24.58
CA MET A 194 -2.00 -9.01 23.31
C MET A 194 -0.77 -8.10 23.36
N TYR A 195 -0.59 -7.30 24.43
CA TYR A 195 0.61 -6.48 24.61
C TYR A 195 1.89 -7.32 24.58
N LYS A 196 1.89 -8.49 25.23
CA LYS A 196 3.02 -9.41 25.20
C LYS A 196 3.33 -9.89 23.78
N SER A 197 2.30 -10.29 23.03
CA SER A 197 2.44 -10.80 21.65
C SER A 197 2.97 -9.72 20.69
N ILE A 198 2.46 -8.49 20.80
CA ILE A 198 2.92 -7.35 20.01
C ILE A 198 4.40 -7.03 20.32
N LYS A 199 4.80 -7.10 21.60
CA LYS A 199 6.19 -6.90 22.01
C LYS A 199 7.12 -8.02 21.51
N GLU A 200 6.64 -9.25 21.42
CA GLU A 200 7.39 -10.36 20.83
C GLU A 200 7.58 -10.15 19.32
N LEU A 201 6.55 -9.69 18.61
CA LEU A 201 6.65 -9.30 17.19
C LEU A 201 7.65 -8.16 16.99
N GLU A 202 7.59 -7.11 17.81
CA GLU A 202 8.53 -5.98 17.75
C GLU A 202 9.99 -6.43 17.91
N LYS A 203 10.26 -7.31 18.88
CA LYS A 203 11.59 -7.89 19.08
C LYS A 203 12.05 -8.71 17.88
N ALA A 204 11.16 -9.53 17.31
CA ALA A 204 11.46 -10.33 16.13
C ALA A 204 11.75 -9.44 14.90
N ALA A 205 10.95 -8.38 14.70
CA ALA A 205 11.14 -7.41 13.63
C ALA A 205 12.48 -6.65 13.76
N THR A 206 12.86 -6.23 14.97
CA THR A 206 14.16 -5.61 15.20
C THR A 206 15.30 -6.57 14.88
N LYS A 207 15.20 -7.83 15.33
CA LYS A 207 16.23 -8.85 15.09
C LYS A 207 16.44 -9.13 13.60
N ILE A 208 15.36 -9.30 12.82
CA ILE A 208 15.50 -9.56 11.37
C ILE A 208 16.08 -8.34 10.65
N ASN A 209 15.70 -7.12 11.03
CA ASN A 209 16.28 -5.89 10.47
C ASN A 209 17.79 -5.77 10.75
N GLU A 210 18.24 -6.15 11.95
CA GLU A 210 19.67 -6.20 12.27
C GLU A 210 20.41 -7.26 11.43
N GLN A 211 19.82 -8.45 11.26
CA GLN A 211 20.39 -9.52 10.45
C GLN A 211 20.51 -9.11 8.98
N ILE A 212 19.46 -8.49 8.40
CA ILE A 212 19.48 -7.97 7.03
C ILE A 212 20.61 -6.94 6.87
N LYS A 213 20.77 -5.99 7.80
CA LYS A 213 21.86 -5.00 7.77
C LYS A 213 23.24 -5.65 7.76
N VAL A 214 23.43 -6.70 8.57
CA VAL A 214 24.68 -7.47 8.60
C VAL A 214 24.92 -8.16 7.26
N CYS A 215 23.91 -8.82 6.69
CA CYS A 215 24.01 -9.48 5.38
C CYS A 215 24.33 -8.50 4.25
N ILE A 216 23.66 -7.34 4.20
CA ILE A 216 23.95 -6.27 3.23
C ILE A 216 25.40 -5.81 3.33
N LYS A 217 25.92 -5.63 4.56
CA LYS A 217 27.34 -5.28 4.76
C LYS A 217 28.27 -6.34 4.19
N TYR A 218 27.96 -7.62 4.36
CA TYR A 218 28.75 -8.71 3.78
C TYR A 218 28.68 -8.71 2.25
N LEU A 219 27.48 -8.62 1.65
CA LEU A 219 27.31 -8.57 0.19
C LEU A 219 28.11 -7.43 -0.44
N ASN A 220 28.12 -6.25 0.19
CA ASN A 220 28.87 -5.09 -0.28
C ASN A 220 30.40 -5.23 -0.13
N THR A 221 30.89 -6.20 0.64
CA THR A 221 32.33 -6.47 0.80
C THR A 221 32.85 -7.55 -0.14
N TRP A 222 31.97 -8.29 -0.82
CA TRP A 222 32.37 -9.27 -1.82
C TRP A 222 32.70 -8.53 -3.13
N PRO A 223 33.88 -8.77 -3.75
CA PRO A 223 34.14 -8.23 -5.07
C PRO A 223 33.06 -8.79 -6.01
N LEU A 224 32.34 -7.90 -6.70
CA LEU A 224 31.40 -8.24 -7.76
C LEU A 224 32.12 -9.17 -8.76
N ILE A 225 31.88 -10.47 -8.65
CA ILE A 225 32.13 -11.40 -9.74
C ILE A 225 30.94 -11.19 -10.66
N ILE A 226 31.13 -10.30 -11.63
CA ILE A 226 30.24 -10.19 -12.78
C ILE A 226 30.31 -11.56 -13.48
N ILE A 227 29.21 -12.31 -13.42
CA ILE A 227 28.99 -13.51 -14.25
C ILE A 227 28.35 -13.06 -15.56
#